data_AF-A0AAJ5C0X1-F1
#
_entry.id   AF-A0AAJ5C0X1-F1
#
_cell.length_a   1.000
_cell.length_b   1.000
_cell.length_c   1.000
_cell.angle_alpha   90.00
_cell.angle_beta   90.00
_cell.angle_gamma   90.00
#
_symmetry.space_group_name_H-M   'P 1'
#
loop_
_entity.id
_entity.type
_entity.pdbx_description
1 polymer ?
#
loop_
_entity_poly.entity_id
_entity_poly.type
_entity_poly.pdbx_seq_one_letter_code
_entity_poly.pdbx_strand_id
1 'polypeptide(L)'
;MVTKNILVDSALIGTMHFYAYVFNTDNGVIGFGLFPNNSARPIFYLLNSHGTKITLHFDEELILNVCQQSSFSTHERRLLFREFLDFATKMEKKAAQLVFRDTKMNYLADSREMVKYKRMYVHYKDSQPRESRPILAN
;
A
#
# COMPACT_ATOMS: atom_id res chain seq x y z
N MET A 1 13.87 7.31 7.92
CA MET A 1 12.61 8.05 7.80
C MET A 1 12.42 8.44 6.33
N VAL A 2 11.22 8.87 5.92
CA VAL A 2 11.00 9.41 4.57
C VAL A 2 10.37 10.79 4.67
N THR A 3 10.76 11.69 3.79
CA THR A 3 10.16 13.03 3.67
C THR A 3 9.18 13.01 2.51
N LYS A 4 7.88 13.18 2.80
CA LYS A 4 6.81 13.27 1.80
C LYS A 4 6.89 14.63 1.11
N ASN A 5 7.29 14.66 -0.15
CA ASN A 5 7.57 15.90 -0.87
C ASN A 5 6.39 16.35 -1.73
N ILE A 6 5.82 15.42 -2.52
CA ILE A 6 4.76 15.74 -3.48
C ILE A 6 3.63 14.74 -3.29
N LEU A 7 2.44 15.25 -2.94
CA LEU A 7 1.21 14.47 -3.03
C LEU A 7 0.81 14.35 -4.49
N VAL A 8 0.81 13.13 -5.02
CA VAL A 8 0.41 12.83 -6.40
C VAL A 8 -1.12 12.77 -6.51
N ASP A 9 -1.76 12.06 -5.58
CA ASP A 9 -3.21 11.89 -5.51
C ASP A 9 -3.60 11.18 -4.20
N SER A 10 -4.90 11.04 -3.94
CA SER A 10 -5.40 10.21 -2.84
C SER A 10 -6.75 9.58 -3.16
N ALA A 11 -7.07 8.47 -2.52
CA ALA A 11 -8.37 7.81 -2.68
C ALA A 11 -8.81 7.13 -1.38
N LEU A 12 -10.10 7.25 -1.07
CA LEU A 12 -10.75 6.44 -0.05
C LEU A 12 -11.19 5.11 -0.67
N ILE A 13 -10.68 3.99 -0.16
CA ILE A 13 -11.02 2.65 -0.61
C ILE A 13 -11.47 1.85 0.62
N GLY A 14 -12.76 1.52 0.66
CA GLY A 14 -13.38 0.94 1.86
C GLY A 14 -13.31 1.92 3.03
N THR A 15 -12.65 1.52 4.11
CA THR A 15 -12.47 2.34 5.32
C THR A 15 -11.11 3.04 5.39
N MET A 16 -10.25 2.90 4.38
CA MET A 16 -8.90 3.45 4.41
C MET A 16 -8.65 4.48 3.33
N HIS A 17 -7.99 5.56 3.71
CA HIS A 17 -7.58 6.61 2.78
C HIS A 17 -6.14 6.39 2.36
N PHE A 18 -5.90 6.08 1.09
CA PHE A 18 -4.56 5.92 0.55
C PHE A 18 -4.07 7.23 -0.04
N TYR A 19 -2.86 7.64 0.36
CA TYR A 19 -2.19 8.82 -0.16
C TYR A 19 -0.96 8.42 -0.97
N ALA A 20 -0.90 8.85 -2.23
CA ALA A 20 0.20 8.56 -3.13
C ALA A 20 1.22 9.70 -3.08
N TYR A 21 2.42 9.43 -2.59
CA TYR A 21 3.46 10.43 -2.45
C TYR A 21 4.71 10.09 -3.25
N VAL A 22 5.33 11.11 -3.84
CA VAL A 22 6.77 11.13 -4.12
C VAL A 22 7.46 11.57 -2.84
N PHE A 23 8.45 10.80 -2.41
CA PHE A 23 9.19 11.03 -1.17
C PHE A 23 10.70 10.93 -1.40
N ASN A 24 11.49 11.50 -0.50
CA ASN A 24 12.92 11.25 -0.40
C ASN A 24 13.20 10.38 0.82
N THR A 25 14.07 9.40 0.67
CA THR A 25 14.70 8.75 1.81
C THR A 25 15.74 9.68 2.44
N ASP A 26 16.13 9.41 3.69
CA ASP A 26 17.18 10.18 4.37
C ASP A 26 18.52 10.17 3.60
N ASN A 27 18.75 9.14 2.76
CA ASN A 27 19.93 9.02 1.91
C ASN A 27 19.79 9.77 0.57
N GLY A 28 18.77 10.61 0.41
CA GLY A 28 18.52 11.41 -0.79
C GLY A 28 17.96 10.63 -1.98
N VAL A 29 17.57 9.36 -1.78
CA VAL A 29 16.96 8.56 -2.86
C VAL A 29 15.50 8.93 -3.04
N ILE A 30 15.12 9.29 -4.26
CA ILE A 30 13.72 9.58 -4.60
C ILE A 30 12.96 8.26 -4.76
N GLY A 31 11.80 8.19 -4.12
CA GLY A 31 10.88 7.08 -4.20
C GLY A 31 9.44 7.52 -4.39
N PHE A 32 8.58 6.56 -4.67
CA PHE A 32 7.14 6.71 -4.76
C PHE A 32 6.46 5.66 -3.89
N GLY A 33 5.38 5.98 -3.18
CA GLY A 33 4.68 4.99 -2.37
C GLY A 33 3.26 5.39 -1.99
N LEU A 34 2.49 4.39 -1.55
CA LEU A 34 1.15 4.59 -1.02
C LEU A 34 1.15 4.51 0.51
N PHE A 35 0.59 5.53 1.16
CA PHE A 35 0.55 5.66 2.61
C PHE A 35 -0.90 5.52 3.09
N PRO A 36 -1.27 4.44 3.80
CA PRO A 36 -2.61 4.28 4.36
C PRO A 36 -2.83 5.27 5.51
N ASN A 37 -3.98 5.96 5.52
CA ASN A 37 -4.38 6.95 6.51
C ASN A 37 -3.30 8.00 6.81
N ASN A 38 -2.54 8.38 5.78
CA ASN A 38 -1.40 9.30 5.87
C ASN A 38 -0.32 8.86 6.89
N SER A 39 -0.16 7.56 7.11
CA SER A 39 0.85 6.96 7.99
C SER A 39 2.29 7.42 7.68
N ALA A 40 3.21 7.18 8.61
CA ALA A 40 4.64 7.44 8.38
C ALA A 40 5.29 6.44 7.42
N ARG A 41 4.73 5.23 7.30
CA ARG A 41 5.25 4.13 6.48
C ARG A 41 4.33 3.82 5.30
N PRO A 42 4.85 3.66 4.08
CA PRO A 42 4.04 3.26 2.94
C PRO A 42 3.73 1.76 2.96
N ILE A 43 2.54 1.36 2.50
CA ILE A 43 2.14 -0.06 2.36
C ILE A 43 2.95 -0.75 1.25
N PHE A 44 3.30 0.00 0.21
CA PHE A 44 4.30 -0.38 -0.78
C PHE A 44 5.02 0.86 -1.26
N TYR A 45 6.25 0.69 -1.73
CA TYR A 45 7.02 1.77 -2.33
C TYR A 45 7.99 1.28 -3.41
N LEU A 46 8.28 2.20 -4.33
CA LEU A 46 9.23 2.07 -5.41
C LEU A 46 10.43 2.98 -5.10
N LEU A 47 11.65 2.44 -5.15
CA LEU A 47 12.89 3.22 -5.02
C LEU A 47 13.68 3.20 -6.32
N ASN A 48 14.17 4.36 -6.75
CA ASN A 48 15.17 4.43 -7.79
C ASN A 48 16.58 4.22 -7.20
N SER A 49 16.95 2.97 -7.01
CA SER A 49 18.27 2.61 -6.50
C SER A 49 19.28 2.66 -7.65
N HIS A 50 20.27 3.55 -7.57
CA HIS A 50 21.37 3.65 -8.54
C HIS A 50 20.98 4.00 -9.99
N GLY A 51 19.95 4.82 -10.17
CA GLY A 51 19.65 5.53 -11.43
C GLY A 51 19.14 4.67 -12.60
N THR A 52 19.21 3.34 -12.50
CA THR A 52 18.90 2.43 -13.62
C THR A 52 17.94 1.29 -13.24
N LYS A 53 17.68 1.09 -11.95
CA LYS A 53 16.82 0.01 -11.47
C LYS A 53 15.85 0.50 -10.42
N ILE A 54 14.57 0.35 -10.72
CA ILE A 54 13.50 0.63 -9.76
C ILE A 54 13.16 -0.65 -9.02
N THR A 55 13.22 -0.60 -7.70
CA THR A 55 12.92 -1.72 -6.81
C THR A 55 11.58 -1.50 -6.13
N LEU A 56 10.72 -2.54 -6.15
CA LEU A 56 9.41 -2.54 -5.49
C LEU A 56 9.53 -3.24 -4.13
N HIS A 57 8.99 -2.60 -3.10
CA HIS A 57 9.03 -3.05 -1.72
C HIS A 57 7.64 -2.99 -1.11
N PHE A 58 7.38 -3.86 -0.15
CA PHE A 58 6.11 -3.97 0.56
C PHE A 58 6.32 -4.02 2.06
N ASP A 59 5.42 -3.38 2.82
CA ASP A 59 5.40 -3.49 4.28
C ASP A 59 4.37 -4.54 4.67
N GLU A 60 4.82 -5.79 4.90
CA GLU A 60 3.93 -6.91 5.20
C GLU A 60 3.15 -6.72 6.51
N GLU A 61 3.73 -6.02 7.49
CA GLU A 61 3.09 -5.71 8.77
C GLU A 61 1.91 -4.77 8.55
N LEU A 62 2.09 -3.71 7.77
CA LEU A 62 0.99 -2.82 7.39
C LEU A 62 -0.09 -3.58 6.63
N ILE A 63 0.27 -4.42 5.65
CA ILE A 63 -0.73 -5.18 4.90
C ILE A 63 -1.52 -6.11 5.83
N LEU A 64 -0.88 -6.74 6.81
CA LEU A 64 -1.57 -7.56 7.80
C LEU A 64 -2.52 -6.72 8.67
N ASN A 65 -2.10 -5.54 9.11
CA ASN A 65 -2.95 -4.61 9.87
C ASN A 65 -4.19 -4.20 9.07
N VAL A 66 -4.05 -3.96 7.76
CA VAL A 66 -5.18 -3.69 6.86
C VAL A 66 -6.14 -4.88 6.80
N CYS A 67 -5.62 -6.10 6.72
CA CYS A 67 -6.44 -7.31 6.74
C CYS A 67 -7.22 -7.43 8.05
N GLN A 68 -6.57 -7.19 9.19
CA GLN A 68 -7.16 -7.26 10.54
C GLN A 68 -8.27 -6.24 10.76
N GLN A 69 -8.13 -5.04 10.21
CA GLN A 69 -9.11 -3.96 10.35
C GLN A 69 -10.30 -4.10 9.40
N SER A 70 -10.24 -5.02 8.43
CA SER A 70 -11.29 -5.22 7.42
C SER A 70 -12.44 -6.08 7.95
N SER A 71 -13.61 -5.47 8.17
CA SER A 71 -14.86 -6.17 8.53
C SER A 71 -15.72 -6.57 7.31
N PHE A 72 -15.19 -6.39 6.10
CA PHE A 72 -15.90 -6.66 4.84
C PHE A 72 -16.02 -8.15 4.54
N SER A 73 -17.07 -8.53 3.81
CA SER A 73 -17.23 -9.88 3.28
C SER A 73 -16.15 -10.23 2.24
N THR A 74 -15.94 -11.52 1.99
CA THR A 74 -15.02 -11.99 0.93
C THR A 74 -15.33 -11.36 -0.44
N HIS A 75 -16.61 -11.15 -0.76
CA HIS A 75 -17.01 -10.54 -2.03
C HIS A 75 -16.61 -9.05 -2.08
N GLU A 76 -16.96 -8.28 -1.06
CA GLU A 76 -16.59 -6.87 -0.95
C GLU A 76 -15.07 -6.68 -0.95
N ARG A 77 -14.33 -7.53 -0.23
CA ARG A 77 -12.86 -7.51 -0.24
C ARG A 77 -12.27 -7.70 -1.63
N ARG A 78 -12.89 -8.51 -2.51
CA ARG A 78 -12.43 -8.64 -3.90
C ARG A 78 -12.64 -7.35 -4.70
N LEU A 79 -13.76 -6.66 -4.49
CA LEU A 79 -14.07 -5.39 -5.14
C LEU A 79 -13.11 -4.30 -4.66
N LEU A 80 -12.95 -4.16 -3.34
CA LEU A 80 -12.04 -3.20 -2.72
C LEU A 80 -10.58 -3.43 -3.15
N PHE A 81 -10.15 -4.69 -3.26
CA PHE A 81 -8.81 -5.01 -3.74
C PHE A 81 -8.62 -4.60 -5.21
N ARG A 82 -9.65 -4.76 -6.05
CA ARG A 82 -9.62 -4.30 -7.45
C ARG A 82 -9.51 -2.79 -7.51
N GLU A 83 -10.32 -2.06 -6.74
CA GLU A 83 -10.25 -0.59 -6.66
C GLU A 83 -8.89 -0.10 -6.18
N PHE A 84 -8.31 -0.75 -5.17
CA PHE A 84 -6.96 -0.49 -4.71
C PHE A 84 -5.92 -0.71 -5.81
N LEU A 85 -6.01 -1.82 -6.54
CA LEU A 85 -5.06 -2.13 -7.60
C LEU A 85 -5.16 -1.12 -8.75
N ASP A 86 -6.37 -0.78 -9.17
CA ASP A 86 -6.62 0.20 -10.22
C ASP A 86 -6.05 1.58 -9.83
N PHE A 87 -6.28 1.99 -8.58
CA PHE A 87 -5.70 3.21 -8.03
C PHE A 87 -4.16 3.14 -8.01
N ALA A 88 -3.58 2.08 -7.44
CA ALA A 88 -2.13 1.91 -7.32
C ALA A 88 -1.44 1.94 -8.69
N THR A 89 -1.97 1.22 -9.69
CA THR A 89 -1.43 1.21 -11.06
C THR A 89 -1.56 2.56 -11.74
N LYS A 90 -2.68 3.29 -11.54
CA LYS A 90 -2.82 4.65 -12.06
C LYS A 90 -1.78 5.59 -11.45
N MET A 91 -1.54 5.48 -10.15
CA MET A 91 -0.57 6.32 -9.45
C MET A 91 0.87 5.98 -9.81
N GLU A 92 1.18 4.69 -9.97
CA GLU A 92 2.48 4.22 -10.47
C GLU A 92 2.80 4.83 -11.84
N LYS A 93 1.84 4.84 -12.78
CA LYS A 93 2.01 5.48 -14.10
C LYS A 93 2.24 6.99 -13.99
N LYS A 94 1.50 7.70 -13.13
CA LYS A 94 1.71 9.13 -12.88
C LYS A 94 3.12 9.38 -12.30
N ALA A 95 3.52 8.59 -11.30
CA ALA A 95 4.83 8.72 -10.67
C ALA A 95 5.97 8.42 -11.64
N ALA A 96 5.80 7.43 -12.53
CA ALA A 96 6.76 7.11 -13.58
C ALA A 96 7.04 8.32 -14.49
N GLN A 97 6.00 9.03 -14.91
CA GLN A 97 6.12 10.23 -15.73
C GLN A 97 6.77 11.41 -14.98
N LEU A 98 6.48 11.52 -13.68
CA LEU A 98 6.97 12.62 -12.84
C LEU A 98 8.43 12.43 -12.39
N VAL A 99 8.84 11.19 -12.10
CA VAL A 99 10.07 10.91 -11.32
C VAL A 99 11.02 9.94 -12.03
N PHE A 100 10.52 9.03 -12.86
CA PHE A 100 11.29 7.88 -13.35
C PHE A 100 11.51 7.86 -14.87
N ARG A 101 11.49 9.04 -15.52
CA ARG A 101 11.64 9.22 -16.98
C ARG A 101 12.66 8.22 -17.57
N ASP A 102 12.15 7.34 -18.42
CA ASP A 102 12.88 6.33 -19.20
C ASP A 102 13.52 5.13 -18.45
N THR A 103 13.21 4.93 -17.17
CA THR A 103 13.73 3.78 -16.41
C THR A 103 12.79 2.57 -16.48
N LYS A 104 13.33 1.37 -16.73
CA LYS A 104 12.55 0.12 -16.76
C LYS A 104 11.98 -0.18 -15.35
N MET A 105 10.67 -0.07 -15.20
CA MET A 105 9.95 -0.37 -13.95
C MET A 105 9.44 -1.81 -13.94
N ASN A 106 9.51 -2.45 -12.78
CA ASN A 106 8.71 -3.64 -12.48
C ASN A 106 7.36 -3.16 -11.95
N TYR A 107 6.31 -3.30 -12.76
CA TYR A 107 4.98 -2.81 -12.43
C TYR A 107 4.37 -3.60 -11.27
N LEU A 108 3.67 -2.88 -10.40
CA LEU A 108 2.98 -3.44 -9.25
C LEU A 108 1.93 -4.50 -9.62
N ALA A 109 1.26 -4.32 -10.77
CA ALA A 109 0.26 -5.26 -11.28
C ALA A 109 0.84 -6.63 -11.65
N ASP A 110 2.12 -6.69 -12.02
CA ASP A 110 2.81 -7.91 -12.46
C ASP A 110 3.59 -8.61 -11.33
N SER A 111 3.60 -8.02 -10.13
CA SER A 111 4.31 -8.55 -8.97
C SER A 111 3.65 -9.80 -8.40
N ARG A 112 4.45 -10.85 -8.18
CA ARG A 112 4.00 -12.09 -7.51
C ARG A 112 3.52 -11.82 -6.09
N GLU A 113 4.12 -10.81 -5.45
CA GLU A 113 3.76 -10.34 -4.12
C GLU A 113 2.33 -9.78 -4.10
N MET A 114 1.88 -9.10 -5.16
CA MET A 114 0.50 -8.63 -5.26
C MET A 114 -0.52 -9.78 -5.27
N VAL A 115 -0.18 -10.91 -5.89
CA VAL A 115 -1.02 -12.13 -5.84
C VAL A 115 -1.07 -12.71 -4.42
N LYS A 116 0.06 -12.71 -3.69
CA LYS A 116 0.13 -13.10 -2.27
C LYS A 116 -0.77 -12.19 -1.43
N TYR A 117 -0.67 -10.87 -1.57
CA TYR A 117 -1.45 -9.93 -0.77
C TYR A 117 -2.93 -9.92 -1.11
N LYS A 118 -3.30 -10.14 -2.37
CA LYS A 118 -4.69 -10.40 -2.76
C LYS A 118 -5.27 -11.57 -1.99
N ARG A 119 -4.56 -12.70 -1.95
CA ARG A 119 -5.02 -13.90 -1.23
C ARG A 119 -5.13 -13.62 0.26
N MET A 120 -4.13 -12.96 0.84
CA MET A 120 -4.10 -12.61 2.26
C MET A 120 -5.29 -11.73 2.64
N TYR A 121 -5.56 -10.67 1.88
CA TYR A 121 -6.67 -9.76 2.16
C TYR A 121 -8.03 -10.41 1.94
N VAL A 122 -8.26 -11.00 0.75
CA VAL A 122 -9.58 -11.55 0.38
C VAL A 122 -10.00 -12.69 1.29
N HIS A 123 -9.06 -13.56 1.68
CA HIS A 123 -9.33 -14.73 2.49
C HIS A 123 -8.91 -14.57 3.94
N TYR A 124 -8.66 -13.33 4.39
CA TYR A 124 -8.32 -13.08 5.79
C TYR A 124 -9.43 -13.62 6.70
N LYS A 125 -9.09 -14.61 7.51
CA LYS A 125 -9.93 -15.10 8.60
C LYS A 125 -9.20 -14.74 9.87
N ASP A 126 -9.83 -13.94 10.72
CA ASP A 126 -9.30 -13.65 12.04
C ASP A 126 -9.28 -14.97 12.82
N SER A 127 -8.11 -15.58 12.96
CA SER A 127 -7.93 -16.88 13.62
C SER A 127 -7.89 -16.75 15.14
N GLN A 128 -7.99 -15.53 15.68
CA GLN A 128 -8.03 -15.29 17.12
C GLN A 128 -9.46 -14.93 17.55
N PRO A 129 -10.03 -15.63 18.54
CA PRO A 129 -11.25 -15.18 19.19
C PRO A 129 -11.00 -13.76 19.74
N ARG A 130 -11.86 -12.80 19.40
CA ARG A 130 -11.89 -11.53 20.11
C ARG A 130 -12.24 -11.83 21.57
N GLU A 131 -11.24 -11.89 22.44
CA GLU A 131 -11.47 -12.02 23.87
C GLU A 131 -12.44 -10.91 24.30
N SER A 132 -13.63 -11.34 24.71
CA SER A 132 -14.65 -10.47 25.26
C SER A 132 -14.11 -9.98 26.60
N ARG A 133 -13.60 -8.74 26.66
CA ARG A 133 -13.21 -8.14 27.93
C ARG A 133 -14.43 -8.17 28.86
N PRO A 134 -14.35 -8.75 30.07
CA PRO A 134 -15.45 -8.67 31.01
C PRO A 134 -15.63 -7.21 31.42
N ILE A 135 -16.88 -6.74 31.33
CA ILE A 135 -17.29 -5.45 31.89
C ILE A 135 -17.10 -5.59 33.40
N LEU A 136 -16.07 -4.94 33.94
CA LEU A 136 -15.97 -4.71 35.38
C LEU A 136 -17.11 -3.75 35.74
N ALA A 137 -18.19 -4.31 36.29
CA ALA A 137 -19.21 -3.55 36.98
C ALA A 137 -18.58 -2.97 38.26
N ASN A 138 -18.61 -1.65 38.38
CA ASN A 138 -18.42 -0.93 39.64
C ASN A 138 -19.73 -0.92 40.42
#